data_AF-A0A0C3BZK1-F1
#
_entry.id   AF-A0A0C3BZK1-F1
#
_cell.length_a   1.000
_cell.length_b   1.000
_cell.length_c   1.000
_cell.angle_alpha   90.00
_cell.angle_beta   90.00
_cell.angle_gamma   90.00
#
_symmetry.space_group_name_H-M   'P 1'
#
loop_
_entity.id
_entity.type
_entity.pdbx_description
1 polymer ?
#
loop_
_entity_poly.entity_id
_entity_poly.type
_entity_poly.pdbx_seq_one_letter_code
_entity_poly.pdbx_strand_id
1 'polypeptide(L)'
;LISYIDDFSGFDFEDDMLPYEPYGCSFPHHQTLLLRLWDEIGIPHKQRKQIFGLVIPIIGIDVDPNRMTLTLSPTRRRDLCDALYSWAIKPANGRANYRLKQWQHLAGWVNWALNVFPLLRPCLNHFYDKMKGGDDPSRRIWVNNDVRDDLAWAARHIESSTGVHILRSSNWDPQEADF
;
A
#
# COMPACT_ATOMS: atom_id res chain seq x y z
N LEU A 1 -11.62 12.30 10.16
CA LEU A 1 -10.28 12.76 9.71
C LEU A 1 -9.23 11.81 10.28
N ILE A 2 -8.32 11.31 9.45
CA ILE A 2 -7.19 10.45 9.83
C ILE A 2 -5.93 11.24 9.50
N SER A 3 -4.94 11.26 10.38
CA SER A 3 -3.66 11.93 10.16
C SER A 3 -2.50 10.96 10.24
N TYR A 4 -1.53 11.11 9.34
CA TYR A 4 -0.26 10.40 9.36
C TYR A 4 0.86 11.38 9.03
N ILE A 5 1.64 11.77 10.03
CA ILE A 5 2.71 12.77 9.92
C ILE A 5 2.17 14.08 9.32
N ASP A 6 2.38 14.34 8.03
CA ASP A 6 1.94 15.54 7.30
C ASP A 6 0.74 15.29 6.37
N ASP A 7 0.31 14.04 6.23
CA ASP A 7 -0.85 13.67 5.42
C ASP A 7 -2.13 13.63 6.25
N PHE A 8 -3.18 14.25 5.74
CA PHE A 8 -4.53 14.22 6.31
C PHE A 8 -5.50 13.61 5.31
N SER A 9 -6.32 12.68 5.76
CA SER A 9 -7.29 11.96 4.92
C SER A 9 -8.66 11.92 5.58
N GLY A 10 -9.71 11.83 4.78
CA GLY A 10 -11.09 11.79 5.26
C GLY A 10 -12.02 11.25 4.20
N PHE A 11 -13.31 11.20 4.53
CA PHE A 11 -14.38 10.87 3.61
C PHE A 11 -15.49 11.91 3.76
N ASP A 12 -16.23 12.11 2.70
CA ASP A 12 -17.36 13.01 2.56
C ASP A 12 -18.35 12.39 1.58
N PHE A 13 -19.60 12.85 1.60
CA PHE A 13 -20.57 12.48 0.56
C PHE A 13 -20.22 13.20 -0.75
N GLU A 14 -20.49 12.56 -1.89
CA GLU A 14 -20.11 13.07 -3.22
C GLU A 14 -20.69 14.47 -3.50
N ASP A 15 -21.91 14.74 -3.04
CA ASP A 15 -22.60 16.01 -3.25
C ASP A 15 -22.27 17.07 -2.17
N ASP A 16 -21.54 16.71 -1.11
CA ASP A 16 -21.22 17.62 0.00
C ASP A 16 -19.92 18.39 -0.27
N MET A 17 -20.04 19.38 -1.15
CA MET A 17 -18.94 20.19 -1.65
C MET A 17 -19.07 21.65 -1.21
N LEU A 18 -17.96 22.28 -0.82
CA LEU A 18 -17.89 23.69 -0.45
C LEU A 18 -16.91 24.45 -1.35
N PRO A 19 -17.23 25.72 -1.71
CA PRO A 19 -16.31 26.56 -2.45
C PRO A 19 -15.11 26.98 -1.59
N TYR A 20 -13.93 26.97 -2.20
CA TYR A 20 -12.69 27.41 -1.58
C TYR A 20 -12.01 28.50 -2.44
N GLU A 21 -12.27 29.75 -2.05
CA GLU A 21 -11.81 30.98 -2.72
C GLU A 21 -10.32 30.98 -3.08
N PRO A 22 -9.37 30.61 -2.18
CA PRO A 22 -7.94 30.71 -2.50
C PRO A 22 -7.49 29.89 -3.71
N TYR A 23 -8.24 28.85 -4.06
CA TYR A 23 -7.97 28.00 -5.23
C TYR A 23 -9.01 28.12 -6.35
N GLY A 24 -10.06 28.92 -6.15
CA GLY A 24 -11.11 29.15 -7.16
C GLY A 24 -11.87 27.87 -7.57
N CYS A 25 -11.94 26.87 -6.69
CA CYS A 25 -12.63 25.61 -6.95
C CYS A 25 -13.32 25.08 -5.68
N SER A 26 -14.18 24.07 -5.84
CA SER A 26 -14.85 23.40 -4.71
C SER A 26 -14.11 22.14 -4.29
N PHE A 27 -14.11 21.88 -2.98
CA PHE A 27 -13.58 20.65 -2.38
C PHE A 27 -14.66 20.01 -1.49
N PRO A 28 -14.50 18.74 -1.11
CA PRO A 28 -15.33 18.11 -0.10
C PRO A 28 -15.43 18.95 1.18
N HIS A 29 -16.56 18.86 1.87
CA HIS A 29 -16.88 19.68 3.02
C HIS A 29 -15.77 19.72 4.07
N HIS A 30 -15.39 18.56 4.61
CA HIS A 30 -14.40 18.50 5.69
C HIS A 30 -13.01 18.91 5.20
N GLN A 31 -12.68 18.63 3.93
CA GLN A 31 -11.44 19.12 3.32
C GLN A 31 -11.41 20.65 3.25
N THR A 32 -12.51 21.28 2.83
CA THR A 32 -12.62 22.73 2.77
C THR A 32 -12.51 23.39 4.14
N LEU A 33 -13.13 22.80 5.17
CA LEU A 33 -13.00 23.28 6.54
C LEU A 33 -11.55 23.21 7.04
N LEU A 34 -10.85 22.12 6.72
CA LEU A 34 -9.44 21.97 7.08
C LEU A 34 -8.56 23.02 6.38
N LEU A 35 -8.79 23.29 5.10
CA LEU A 35 -8.05 24.30 4.36
C LEU A 35 -8.25 25.70 4.95
N ARG A 36 -9.49 26.06 5.28
CA ARG A 36 -9.81 27.34 5.95
C ARG A 36 -9.15 27.45 7.32
N LEU A 37 -9.14 26.36 8.09
CA LEU A 37 -8.42 26.31 9.36
C LEU A 37 -6.91 26.55 9.15
N TRP A 38 -6.31 25.92 8.14
CA TRP A 38 -4.90 26.14 7.81
C TRP A 38 -4.61 27.59 7.41
N ASP A 39 -5.50 28.24 6.67
CA ASP A 39 -5.37 29.66 6.36
C ASP A 39 -5.40 30.51 7.63
N GLU A 40 -6.31 30.22 8.56
CA GLU A 40 -6.47 30.95 9.83
C GLU A 40 -5.21 30.86 10.71
N ILE A 41 -4.58 29.68 10.77
CA ILE A 41 -3.37 29.46 11.58
C ILE A 41 -2.06 29.66 10.79
N GLY A 42 -2.14 30.07 9.52
CA GLY A 42 -0.98 30.34 8.66
C GLY A 42 -0.16 29.11 8.26
N ILE A 43 -0.76 27.92 8.21
CA ILE A 43 -0.09 26.72 7.68
C ILE A 43 -0.07 26.76 6.16
N PRO A 44 1.11 26.71 5.52
CA PRO A 44 1.19 26.72 4.06
C PRO A 44 0.70 25.39 3.48
N HIS A 45 -0.17 25.46 2.47
CA HIS A 45 -0.65 24.31 1.73
C HIS A 45 -0.60 24.58 0.21
N LYS A 46 -0.78 23.54 -0.60
CA LYS A 46 -0.67 23.62 -2.07
C LYS A 46 -1.84 22.92 -2.73
N GLN A 47 -2.48 23.58 -3.70
CA GLN A 47 -3.63 23.04 -4.43
C GLN A 47 -3.35 21.68 -5.04
N ARG A 48 -2.19 21.50 -5.68
CA ARG A 48 -1.79 20.23 -6.30
C ARG A 48 -1.69 19.03 -5.35
N LYS A 49 -1.63 19.28 -4.04
CA LYS A 49 -1.63 18.24 -3.00
C LYS A 49 -3.03 17.98 -2.43
N GLN A 50 -4.01 18.82 -2.76
CA GLN A 50 -5.40 18.67 -2.32
C GLN A 50 -6.12 17.74 -3.29
N ILE A 51 -6.05 16.44 -2.99
CA ILE A 51 -6.68 15.39 -3.79
C ILE A 51 -7.98 14.94 -3.14
N PHE A 52 -8.99 14.65 -3.96
CA PHE A 52 -10.24 14.00 -3.56
C PHE A 52 -10.79 13.21 -4.75
N GLY A 53 -11.66 12.25 -4.46
CA GLY A 53 -12.27 11.39 -5.47
C GLY A 53 -12.77 10.08 -4.85
N LEU A 54 -13.36 9.23 -5.68
CA LEU A 54 -13.92 7.95 -5.25
C LEU A 54 -12.85 6.96 -4.78
N VAL A 55 -11.66 7.01 -5.40
CA VAL A 55 -10.50 6.19 -5.01
C VAL A 55 -9.29 7.11 -4.96
N ILE A 56 -8.63 7.16 -3.81
CA ILE A 56 -7.46 8.02 -3.63
C ILE A 56 -6.28 7.25 -3.04
N PRO A 57 -5.04 7.56 -3.45
CA PRO A 57 -3.86 7.00 -2.81
C PRO A 57 -3.63 7.65 -1.43
N ILE A 58 -3.62 6.86 -0.37
CA ILE A 58 -3.23 7.26 0.99
C ILE A 58 -1.96 6.48 1.32
N ILE A 59 -0.86 7.18 1.67
CA ILE A 59 0.47 6.60 1.92
C ILE A 59 0.96 5.62 0.82
N GLY A 60 0.49 5.82 -0.42
CA GLY A 60 0.80 4.98 -1.58
C GLY A 60 -0.09 3.74 -1.78
N ILE A 61 -1.11 3.55 -0.94
CA ILE A 61 -2.13 2.51 -1.03
C ILE A 61 -3.40 3.13 -1.58
N ASP A 62 -3.99 2.53 -2.63
CA ASP A 62 -5.24 3.00 -3.20
C ASP A 62 -6.40 2.56 -2.30
N VAL A 63 -7.15 3.54 -1.79
CA VAL A 63 -8.27 3.35 -0.87
C VAL A 63 -9.57 3.62 -1.59
N ASP A 64 -10.44 2.62 -1.64
CA ASP A 64 -11.81 2.73 -2.15
C ASP A 64 -12.79 2.53 -0.97
N PRO A 65 -13.36 3.62 -0.43
CA PRO A 65 -14.29 3.56 0.69
C PRO A 65 -15.65 2.97 0.29
N ASN A 66 -16.04 3.02 -0.99
CA ASN A 66 -17.34 2.48 -1.43
C ASN A 66 -17.29 0.96 -1.52
N ARG A 67 -16.17 0.41 -1.99
CA ARG A 67 -15.93 -1.05 -2.02
C ARG A 67 -15.32 -1.58 -0.71
N MET A 68 -14.97 -0.69 0.20
CA MET A 68 -14.23 -0.98 1.43
C MET A 68 -12.94 -1.77 1.16
N THR A 69 -12.22 -1.39 0.10
CA THR A 69 -11.00 -2.08 -0.35
C THR A 69 -9.74 -1.23 -0.23
N LEU A 70 -8.65 -1.88 0.20
CA LEU A 70 -7.28 -1.38 0.08
C LEU A 70 -6.57 -2.16 -1.02
N THR A 71 -5.96 -1.45 -1.97
CA THR A 71 -5.28 -2.07 -3.11
C THR A 71 -3.96 -1.37 -3.42
N LEU A 72 -3.13 -2.02 -4.23
CA LEU A 72 -2.00 -1.37 -4.89
C LEU A 72 -2.45 -0.90 -6.27
N SER A 73 -1.94 0.25 -6.71
CA SER A 73 -2.17 0.71 -8.07
C SER A 73 -1.69 -0.36 -9.07
N PRO A 74 -2.34 -0.50 -10.24
CA PRO A 74 -2.02 -1.56 -11.20
C PRO A 74 -0.53 -1.60 -11.57
N THR A 75 0.10 -0.43 -11.70
CA THR A 75 1.54 -0.29 -11.97
C THR A 75 2.37 -0.80 -10.81
N ARG A 76 2.10 -0.34 -9.56
CA ARG A 76 2.86 -0.80 -8.39
C ARG A 76 2.70 -2.30 -8.14
N ARG A 77 1.51 -2.83 -8.39
CA ARG A 77 1.24 -4.27 -8.32
C ARG A 77 2.10 -5.03 -9.33
N ARG A 78 2.16 -4.56 -10.58
CA ARG A 78 3.00 -5.16 -11.63
C ARG A 78 4.47 -5.08 -11.28
N ASP A 79 4.96 -3.90 -10.91
CA ASP A 79 6.37 -3.68 -10.56
C ASP A 79 6.81 -4.61 -9.42
N LEU A 80 5.95 -4.80 -8.41
CA LEU A 80 6.21 -5.73 -7.31
C LEU A 80 6.24 -7.19 -7.78
N CYS A 81 5.30 -7.60 -8.63
CA CYS A 81 5.28 -8.96 -9.18
C CYS A 81 6.51 -9.24 -10.04
N ASP A 82 6.89 -8.28 -10.90
CA ASP A 82 8.09 -8.37 -11.74
C ASP A 82 9.35 -8.49 -10.87
N ALA A 83 9.43 -7.71 -9.77
CA ALA A 83 10.52 -7.81 -8.82
C ALA A 83 10.56 -9.19 -8.15
N LEU A 84 9.43 -9.73 -7.67
CA LEU A 84 9.36 -11.06 -7.08
C LEU A 84 9.76 -12.16 -8.07
N TYR A 85 9.25 -12.12 -9.30
CA TYR A 85 9.59 -13.08 -10.34
C TYR A 85 11.05 -13.02 -10.75
N SER A 86 11.66 -11.82 -10.80
CA SER A 86 13.10 -11.69 -11.11
C SER A 86 14.01 -12.40 -10.11
N TRP A 87 13.56 -12.57 -8.85
CA TRP A 87 14.27 -13.33 -7.81
C TRP A 87 13.90 -14.81 -7.81
N ALA A 88 12.63 -15.13 -8.08
CA ALA A 88 12.14 -16.49 -8.12
C ALA A 88 12.70 -17.29 -9.30
N ILE A 89 12.78 -16.69 -10.48
CA ILE A 89 13.22 -17.37 -11.71
C ILE A 89 14.71 -17.69 -11.64
N LYS A 90 15.04 -18.95 -11.94
CA LYS A 90 16.43 -19.42 -11.94
C LYS A 90 17.15 -18.85 -13.16
N PRO A 91 18.32 -18.20 -12.99
CA PRO A 91 19.07 -17.71 -14.14
C PRO A 91 19.51 -18.87 -15.03
N ALA A 92 19.49 -18.67 -16.35
CA ALA A 92 19.88 -19.69 -17.33
C ALA A 92 21.32 -20.16 -17.13
N ASN A 93 22.22 -19.25 -16.72
CA ASN A 93 23.61 -19.55 -16.43
C ASN A 93 23.95 -19.10 -15.00
N GLY A 94 24.38 -20.04 -14.16
CA GLY A 94 24.88 -19.79 -12.82
C GLY A 94 23.82 -19.84 -11.71
N ARG A 95 24.14 -19.21 -10.58
CA ARG A 95 23.27 -19.10 -9.40
C ARG A 95 23.04 -17.62 -9.11
N ALA A 96 21.81 -17.22 -8.80
CA ALA A 96 21.55 -15.83 -8.44
C ALA A 96 22.13 -15.54 -7.06
N ASN A 97 22.98 -14.51 -6.97
CA ASN A 97 23.40 -13.91 -5.72
C ASN A 97 23.22 -12.40 -5.81
N TYR A 98 22.83 -11.82 -4.68
CA TYR A 98 22.59 -10.39 -4.55
C TYR A 98 23.27 -9.88 -3.29
N ARG A 99 23.60 -8.59 -3.28
CA ARG A 99 24.15 -7.92 -2.09
C ARG A 99 23.08 -7.84 -1.00
N LEU A 100 23.47 -7.88 0.28
CA LEU A 100 22.57 -7.75 1.43
C LEU A 100 21.66 -6.52 1.29
N LYS A 101 22.20 -5.41 0.79
CA LYS A 101 21.40 -4.21 0.49
C LYS A 101 20.22 -4.51 -0.45
N GLN A 102 20.42 -5.31 -1.50
CA GLN A 102 19.33 -5.66 -2.43
C GLN A 102 18.29 -6.57 -1.78
N TRP A 103 18.72 -7.49 -0.89
CA TRP A 103 17.79 -8.27 -0.08
C TRP A 103 16.94 -7.36 0.82
N GLN A 104 17.57 -6.44 1.55
CA GLN A 104 16.87 -5.49 2.42
C GLN A 104 15.90 -4.59 1.64
N HIS A 105 16.28 -4.12 0.46
CA HIS A 105 15.39 -3.34 -0.41
C HIS A 105 14.14 -4.14 -0.82
N LEU A 106 14.31 -5.40 -1.23
CA LEU A 106 13.18 -6.25 -1.58
C LEU A 106 12.31 -6.56 -0.35
N ALA A 107 12.91 -6.90 0.79
CA ALA A 107 12.17 -7.14 2.03
C ALA A 107 11.37 -5.90 2.48
N GLY A 108 11.96 -4.71 2.36
CA GLY A 108 11.26 -3.45 2.66
C GLY A 108 10.05 -3.24 1.75
N TRP A 109 10.20 -3.50 0.45
CA TRP A 109 9.12 -3.35 -0.50
C TRP A 109 7.99 -4.38 -0.29
N VAL A 110 8.36 -5.64 -0.04
CA VAL A 110 7.38 -6.69 0.29
C VAL A 110 6.68 -6.34 1.61
N ASN A 111 7.39 -5.94 2.66
CA ASN A 111 6.80 -5.50 3.93
C ASN A 111 5.78 -4.37 3.73
N TRP A 112 6.10 -3.40 2.87
CA TRP A 112 5.14 -2.35 2.54
C TRP A 112 3.88 -2.91 1.90
N ALA A 113 4.02 -3.84 0.94
CA ALA A 113 2.89 -4.52 0.31
C ALA A 113 2.09 -5.41 1.28
N LEU A 114 2.68 -5.90 2.37
CA LEU A 114 1.96 -6.68 3.39
C LEU A 114 0.88 -5.88 4.15
N ASN A 115 0.88 -4.55 4.06
CA ASN A 115 -0.27 -3.74 4.50
C ASN A 115 -1.53 -4.02 3.65
N VAL A 116 -1.34 -4.45 2.41
CA VAL A 116 -2.40 -4.82 1.44
C VAL A 116 -2.50 -6.34 1.26
N PHE A 117 -1.49 -7.11 1.67
CA PHE A 117 -1.52 -8.57 1.56
C PHE A 117 -1.01 -9.23 2.84
N PRO A 118 -1.70 -9.04 3.98
CA PRO A 118 -1.18 -9.46 5.28
C PRO A 118 -0.97 -10.98 5.38
N LEU A 119 -1.73 -11.77 4.62
CA LEU A 119 -1.62 -13.23 4.58
C LEU A 119 -0.36 -13.72 3.84
N LEU A 120 0.36 -12.84 3.13
CA LEU A 120 1.60 -13.19 2.44
C LEU A 120 2.84 -13.07 3.31
N ARG A 121 2.70 -12.69 4.59
CA ARG A 121 3.81 -12.65 5.58
C ARG A 121 4.75 -13.86 5.53
N PRO A 122 4.26 -15.11 5.38
CA PRO A 122 5.14 -16.28 5.33
C PRO A 122 6.20 -16.25 4.21
N CYS A 123 5.98 -15.52 3.11
CA CYS A 123 6.93 -15.46 2.00
C CYS A 123 8.30 -14.86 2.36
N LEU A 124 8.39 -14.17 3.49
CA LEU A 124 9.64 -13.59 3.98
C LEU A 124 10.37 -14.46 5.02
N ASN A 125 9.84 -15.63 5.40
CA ASN A 125 10.44 -16.47 6.46
C ASN A 125 11.87 -16.92 6.08
N HIS A 126 11.99 -17.67 4.99
CA HIS A 126 13.32 -18.09 4.49
C HIS A 126 14.15 -16.90 4.03
N PHE A 127 13.50 -15.80 3.61
CA PHE A 127 14.15 -14.57 3.17
C PHE A 127 14.92 -13.89 4.33
N TYR A 128 14.27 -13.73 5.49
CA TYR A 128 14.90 -13.16 6.68
C TYR A 128 16.02 -14.05 7.22
N ASP A 129 15.84 -15.37 7.20
CA ASP A 129 16.87 -16.30 7.63
C ASP A 129 18.17 -16.16 6.83
N LYS A 130 18.08 -15.90 5.51
CA LYS A 130 19.25 -15.63 4.66
C LYS A 130 19.95 -14.30 4.98
N MET A 131 19.19 -13.30 5.42
CA MET A 131 19.73 -11.99 5.77
C MET A 131 20.44 -11.96 7.13
N LYS A 132 20.28 -12.97 7.98
CA LYS A 132 21.02 -13.08 9.25
C LYS A 132 22.54 -13.12 9.03
N GLY A 133 23.30 -12.70 10.05
CA GLY A 133 24.75 -12.92 10.11
C GLY A 133 25.64 -11.78 9.59
N GLY A 134 25.27 -10.52 9.82
CA GLY A 134 26.16 -9.36 9.68
C GLY A 134 25.57 -8.23 8.84
N ASP A 135 26.03 -7.00 9.12
CA ASP A 135 25.46 -5.75 8.62
C ASP A 135 26.20 -5.17 7.41
N ASP A 136 27.19 -5.88 6.86
CA ASP A 136 27.90 -5.44 5.65
C ASP A 136 26.94 -5.41 4.45
N PRO A 137 26.58 -4.22 3.92
CA PRO A 137 25.63 -4.10 2.82
C PRO A 137 26.12 -4.73 1.52
N SER A 138 27.44 -4.95 1.39
CA SER A 138 28.09 -5.51 0.21
C SER A 138 28.15 -7.04 0.20
N ARG A 139 27.90 -7.69 1.35
CA ARG A 139 27.87 -9.15 1.51
C ARG A 139 26.96 -9.78 0.47
N ARG A 140 27.49 -10.73 -0.30
CA ARG A 140 26.71 -11.47 -1.31
C ARG A 140 26.04 -12.69 -0.70
N ILE A 141 24.75 -12.83 -0.95
CA ILE A 141 23.91 -13.90 -0.42
C ILE A 141 23.25 -14.61 -1.61
N TRP A 142 23.32 -15.94 -1.61
CA TRP A 142 22.76 -16.79 -2.65
C TRP A 142 21.27 -17.05 -2.41
N VAL A 143 20.49 -17.03 -3.50
CA VAL A 143 19.07 -17.38 -3.49
C VAL A 143 18.91 -18.90 -3.64
N ASN A 144 18.36 -19.57 -2.61
CA ASN A 144 18.01 -21.00 -2.63
C ASN A 144 16.60 -21.24 -3.19
N ASN A 145 16.22 -22.51 -3.36
CA ASN A 145 14.91 -22.87 -3.89
C ASN A 145 13.76 -22.45 -2.95
N ASP A 146 13.92 -22.58 -1.64
CA ASP A 146 12.86 -22.22 -0.69
C ASP A 146 12.46 -20.74 -0.83
N VAL A 147 13.44 -19.82 -0.93
CA VAL A 147 13.17 -18.40 -1.19
C VAL A 147 12.51 -18.20 -2.55
N ARG A 148 12.89 -18.97 -3.58
CA ARG A 148 12.28 -18.84 -4.92
C ARG A 148 10.82 -19.24 -4.90
N ASP A 149 10.52 -20.37 -4.26
CA ASP A 149 9.18 -20.92 -4.17
C ASP A 149 8.28 -19.99 -3.36
N ASP A 150 8.77 -19.43 -2.24
CA ASP A 150 8.07 -18.43 -1.43
C ASP A 150 7.73 -17.15 -2.23
N LEU A 151 8.70 -16.60 -2.97
CA LEU A 151 8.49 -15.38 -3.76
C LEU A 151 7.58 -15.62 -4.97
N ALA A 152 7.70 -16.77 -5.64
CA ALA A 152 6.79 -17.17 -6.72
C ALA A 152 5.37 -17.44 -6.21
N TRP A 153 5.23 -18.02 -5.01
CA TRP A 153 3.95 -18.16 -4.34
C TRP A 153 3.33 -16.79 -4.05
N ALA A 154 4.08 -15.86 -3.46
CA ALA A 154 3.60 -14.51 -3.18
C ALA A 154 3.17 -13.77 -4.45
N ALA A 155 3.99 -13.79 -5.51
CA ALA A 155 3.68 -13.12 -6.78
C ALA A 155 2.35 -13.60 -7.36
N ARG A 156 2.16 -14.93 -7.48
CA ARG A 156 0.89 -15.51 -7.98
C ARG A 156 -0.32 -15.08 -7.15
N HIS A 157 -0.19 -15.02 -5.83
CA HIS A 157 -1.30 -14.60 -4.96
C HIS A 157 -1.63 -13.11 -5.12
N ILE A 158 -0.62 -12.25 -5.29
CA ILE A 158 -0.80 -10.82 -5.54
C ILE A 158 -1.52 -10.60 -6.88
N GLU A 159 -1.13 -11.34 -7.92
CA GLU A 159 -1.75 -11.26 -9.24
C GLU A 159 -3.24 -11.66 -9.21
N SER A 160 -3.57 -12.72 -8.46
CA SER A 160 -4.95 -13.19 -8.31
C SER A 160 -5.80 -12.38 -7.33
N SER A 161 -5.18 -11.55 -6.49
CA SER A 161 -5.89 -10.83 -5.42
C SER A 161 -6.58 -9.57 -5.93
N THR A 162 -7.78 -9.31 -5.41
CA THR A 162 -8.56 -8.09 -5.62
C THR A 162 -8.31 -7.02 -4.56
N GLY A 163 -7.39 -7.25 -3.61
CA GLY A 163 -7.08 -6.35 -2.49
C GLY A 163 -7.52 -6.90 -1.12
N VAL A 164 -7.36 -6.08 -0.06
CA VAL A 164 -7.94 -6.36 1.26
C VAL A 164 -9.30 -5.70 1.36
N HIS A 165 -10.31 -6.45 1.77
CA HIS A 165 -11.58 -5.89 2.22
C HIS A 165 -11.50 -5.59 3.72
N ILE A 166 -11.63 -4.32 4.11
CA ILE A 166 -11.50 -3.90 5.52
C ILE A 166 -12.72 -4.35 6.32
N LEU A 167 -13.91 -4.28 5.73
CA LEU A 167 -15.17 -4.73 6.31
C LEU A 167 -16.01 -5.36 5.20
N ARG A 168 -16.67 -6.49 5.51
CA ARG A 168 -17.91 -6.83 4.80
C ARG A 168 -18.97 -5.96 5.45
N SER A 169 -19.62 -5.05 4.72
CA SER A 169 -20.78 -4.38 5.26
C SER A 169 -21.87 -5.43 5.45
N SER A 170 -21.91 -6.04 6.63
CA SER A 170 -23.10 -6.72 7.08
C SER A 170 -23.99 -5.64 7.64
N ASN A 171 -24.74 -4.98 6.75
CA ASN A 171 -25.95 -4.29 7.18
C ASN A 171 -26.87 -5.42 7.68
N TRP A 172 -26.90 -5.62 8.99
CA TRP A 172 -27.88 -6.50 9.59
C TRP A 172 -29.23 -5.78 9.50
N ASP A 173 -30.21 -6.40 8.86
CA ASP A 173 -31.59 -5.93 8.98
C ASP A 173 -32.00 -6.10 10.46
N PRO A 174 -32.75 -5.18 11.08
CA PRO A 174 -33.33 -5.41 12.42
C PRO A 174 -34.06 -6.76 12.55
N GLN A 175 -34.54 -7.34 11.45
CA GLN A 175 -35.14 -8.69 11.41
C GLN A 175 -34.13 -9.84 11.57
N GLU A 176 -32.84 -9.58 11.39
CA GLU A 176 -31.73 -10.53 11.56
C GLU A 176 -31.12 -10.48 12.97
N ALA A 177 -31.68 -9.67 13.88
CA ALA A 177 -31.31 -9.71 15.29
C ALA A 177 -32.01 -10.90 15.97
N ASP A 178 -31.23 -11.85 16.49
CA ASP A 178 -31.74 -12.92 17.34
C ASP A 178 -32.43 -12.32 18.59
N PHE A 179 -33.67 -12.78 18.87
CA PHE A 179 -34.44 -12.43 20.08
C PHE A 179 -33.91 -13.13 21.33
#